data_AF-A0A0C2X6U5-F1
#
_entry.id   AF-A0A0C2X6U5-F1
#
_cell.length_a   1.000
_cell.length_b   1.000
_cell.length_c   1.000
_cell.angle_alpha   90.00
_cell.angle_beta   90.00
_cell.angle_gamma   90.00
#
_symmetry.space_group_name_H-M   'P 1'
#
loop_
_entity.id
_entity.type
_entity.pdbx_description
1 polymer ?
#
loop_
_entity_poly.entity_id
_entity_poly.type
_entity_poly.pdbx_seq_one_letter_code
_entity_poly.pdbx_strand_id
1 'polypeptide(L)'
;HLPTASEVVETKTLILVKEEELDTIDAEYRELKRKLDSVERKRNATRNSILGLKSRLSRIHTLPQEVLGYVFLFYMDDPAHSPWTLMQVTRTWRATALSTRAIW
;
A
#
# COMPACT_ATOMS: atom_id res chain seq x y z
N HIS A 1 33.24 -43.69 15.99
CA HIS A 1 34.56 -43.10 15.68
C HIS A 1 34.59 -41.71 16.29
N LEU A 2 35.59 -41.42 17.13
CA LEU A 2 35.85 -40.09 17.67
C LEU A 2 36.73 -39.33 16.67
N PRO A 3 36.49 -38.03 16.41
CA PRO A 3 37.32 -37.26 15.51
C PRO A 3 38.74 -37.13 16.05
N THR A 4 39.70 -37.26 15.15
CA THR A 4 41.12 -37.12 15.42
C THR A 4 41.47 -35.65 15.62
N ALA A 5 42.50 -35.33 16.41
CA ALA A 5 42.89 -33.93 16.67
C ALA A 5 43.15 -33.12 15.38
N SER A 6 43.65 -33.76 14.31
CA SER A 6 43.84 -33.14 12.98
C SER A 6 42.51 -32.74 12.34
N GLU A 7 41.52 -33.64 12.36
CA GLU A 7 40.20 -33.41 11.77
C GLU A 7 39.46 -32.27 12.49
N VAL A 8 39.66 -32.13 13.80
CA VAL A 8 39.11 -31.01 14.59
C VAL A 8 39.75 -29.68 14.19
N VAL A 9 41.05 -29.64 13.97
CA VAL A 9 41.77 -28.42 13.55
C VAL A 9 41.39 -28.01 12.14
N GLU A 10 41.34 -28.96 11.20
CA GLU A 10 40.90 -28.72 9.82
C GLU A 10 39.46 -28.20 9.76
N THR A 11 38.56 -28.82 10.52
CA THR A 11 37.16 -28.39 10.60
C THR A 11 37.05 -26.97 11.15
N LYS A 12 37.82 -26.61 12.19
CA LYS A 12 37.83 -25.25 12.74
C LYS A 12 38.33 -24.21 11.72
N THR A 13 39.37 -24.53 10.97
CA THR A 13 39.87 -23.64 9.91
C THR A 13 38.82 -23.45 8.82
N LEU A 14 38.13 -24.51 8.41
CA LEU A 14 37.06 -24.42 7.43
C LEU A 14 35.89 -23.58 7.92
N ILE A 15 35.52 -23.70 9.20
CA ILE A 15 34.48 -22.87 9.82
C ILE A 15 34.87 -21.39 9.74
N LEU A 16 36.10 -21.03 10.10
CA LEU A 16 36.56 -19.64 10.05
C LEU A 16 36.47 -19.04 8.64
N VAL A 17 36.87 -19.81 7.62
CA VAL A 17 36.74 -19.38 6.21
C VAL A 17 35.27 -19.17 5.82
N LYS A 18 34.38 -20.05 6.27
CA LYS A 18 32.94 -19.91 6.00
C LYS A 18 32.29 -18.77 6.75
N GLU A 19 32.76 -18.45 7.95
CA GLU A 19 32.31 -17.26 8.70
C GLU A 19 32.73 -15.97 7.97
N GLU A 20 33.95 -15.89 7.44
CA GLU A 20 34.42 -14.73 6.67
C GLU A 20 33.67 -14.57 5.33
N GLU A 21 33.40 -15.69 4.63
CA GLU A 21 32.55 -15.68 3.43
C GLU A 21 31.13 -15.19 3.77
N LEU A 22 30.56 -15.64 4.88
CA LEU A 22 29.21 -15.25 5.32
C LEU A 22 29.15 -13.76 5.65
N ASP A 23 30.14 -13.23 6.38
CA ASP A 23 30.22 -11.81 6.72
C ASP A 23 30.28 -10.92 5.46
N THR A 24 31.00 -11.38 4.43
CA THR A 24 31.08 -10.70 3.14
C THR A 24 29.72 -10.69 2.44
N ILE A 25 29.04 -11.83 2.38
CA ILE A 25 27.71 -11.95 1.79
C ILE A 25 26.69 -11.08 2.54
N ASP A 26 26.73 -11.06 3.87
CA ASP A 26 25.84 -10.25 4.69
C ASP A 26 26.08 -8.74 4.52
N ALA A 27 27.32 -8.33 4.27
CA ALA A 27 27.63 -6.95 3.91
C ALA A 27 27.02 -6.57 2.55
N GLU A 28 27.18 -7.42 1.53
CA GLU A 28 26.59 -7.20 0.20
C GLU A 28 25.05 -7.19 0.25
N TYR A 29 24.45 -8.14 0.99
CA TYR A 29 23.01 -8.21 1.18
C TYR A 29 22.47 -6.93 1.81
N ARG A 30 23.09 -6.43 2.88
CA ARG A 30 22.68 -5.19 3.55
C ARG A 30 22.75 -4.00 2.60
N GLU A 31 23.78 -3.92 1.78
CA GLU A 31 23.93 -2.82 0.82
C GLU A 31 22.88 -2.86 -0.30
N LEU A 32 22.66 -4.03 -0.89
CA LEU A 32 21.62 -4.23 -1.90
C LEU A 32 20.23 -3.95 -1.33
N LYS A 33 19.96 -4.37 -0.10
CA LYS A 33 18.68 -4.11 0.58
C LYS A 33 18.44 -2.61 0.78
N ARG A 34 19.45 -1.85 1.20
CA ARG A 34 19.35 -0.38 1.31
C ARG A 34 19.07 0.29 -0.03
N LYS A 35 19.74 -0.15 -1.10
CA LYS A 35 19.50 0.36 -2.47
C LYS A 35 18.07 0.07 -2.91
N LEU A 36 17.60 -1.16 -2.71
CA LEU A 36 16.22 -1.55 -3.00
C LEU A 36 15.23 -0.66 -2.27
N ASP A 37 15.36 -0.52 -0.95
CA ASP A 37 14.43 0.28 -0.15
C ASP A 37 14.42 1.76 -0.58
N SER A 38 15.58 2.30 -0.97
CA SER A 38 15.69 3.66 -1.54
C SER A 38 14.93 3.80 -2.85
N VAL A 39 15.10 2.84 -3.76
CA VAL A 39 14.39 2.82 -5.05
C VAL A 39 12.89 2.64 -4.85
N GLU A 40 12.47 1.78 -3.91
CA GLU A 40 11.05 1.59 -3.59
C GLU A 40 10.39 2.85 -3.04
N ARG A 41 11.08 3.57 -2.15
CA ARG A 41 10.60 4.88 -1.66
C ARG A 41 10.43 5.87 -2.80
N LYS A 42 11.42 5.98 -3.69
CA LYS A 42 11.35 6.86 -4.89
C LYS A 42 10.19 6.45 -5.80
N ARG A 43 10.04 5.16 -6.10
CA ARG A 43 8.94 4.61 -6.91
C ARG A 43 7.59 4.98 -6.32
N ASN A 44 7.40 4.77 -5.03
CA ASN A 44 6.13 5.02 -4.35
C ASN A 44 5.81 6.52 -4.28
N ALA A 45 6.81 7.36 -4.01
CA ALA A 45 6.65 8.82 -4.03
C ALA A 45 6.22 9.32 -5.42
N THR A 46 6.89 8.87 -6.48
CA THR A 46 6.53 9.22 -7.85
C THR A 46 5.14 8.70 -8.23
N ARG A 47 4.79 7.46 -7.85
CA ARG A 47 3.45 6.90 -8.07
C ARG A 47 2.37 7.75 -7.40
N ASN A 48 2.58 8.16 -6.15
CA ASN A 48 1.65 9.02 -5.42
C ASN A 48 1.52 10.41 -6.05
N SER A 49 2.64 10.99 -6.51
CA SER A 49 2.62 12.25 -7.26
C SER A 49 1.81 12.13 -8.56
N ILE A 50 2.01 11.04 -9.33
CA ILE A 50 1.24 10.76 -10.54
C ILE A 50 -0.25 10.62 -10.21
N LEU A 51 -0.61 9.92 -9.13
CA LEU A 51 -2.00 9.81 -8.70
C LEU A 51 -2.61 11.16 -8.35
N GLY A 52 -1.88 12.02 -7.61
CA GLY A 52 -2.32 13.37 -7.29
C GLY A 52 -2.46 14.27 -8.53
N LEU A 53 -1.58 14.13 -9.51
CA LEU A 53 -1.71 14.84 -10.79
C LEU A 53 -2.90 14.32 -11.60
N LYS A 54 -3.09 12.99 -11.66
CA LYS A 54 -4.26 12.37 -12.30
C LYS A 54 -5.56 12.76 -11.63
N SER A 55 -5.60 12.89 -10.30
CA SER A 55 -6.81 13.34 -9.59
C SER A 55 -7.14 14.81 -9.86
N ARG A 56 -6.14 15.65 -10.15
CA ARG A 56 -6.34 17.04 -10.57
C ARG A 56 -6.84 17.15 -12.01
N LEU A 57 -6.41 16.23 -12.88
CA LEU A 57 -6.84 16.18 -14.28
C LEU A 57 -8.17 15.46 -14.47
N SER A 58 -8.46 14.48 -13.62
CA SER A 58 -9.74 13.81 -13.65
C SER A 58 -10.81 14.77 -13.15
N ARG A 59 -11.92 14.87 -13.87
CA ARG A 59 -13.13 15.55 -13.39
C ARG A 59 -13.79 14.79 -12.23
N ILE A 60 -13.04 14.02 -11.44
CA ILE A 60 -13.55 13.28 -10.26
C ILE A 60 -13.86 14.24 -9.10
N HIS A 61 -13.56 15.54 -9.24
CA HIS A 61 -14.15 16.58 -8.39
C HIS A 61 -15.68 16.65 -8.49
N THR A 62 -16.28 16.00 -9.49
CA THR A 62 -17.73 15.81 -9.59
C THR A 62 -18.01 14.40 -10.10
N LEU A 63 -18.30 13.48 -9.18
CA LEU A 63 -19.12 12.33 -9.55
C LEU A 63 -20.40 12.93 -10.19
N PRO A 64 -20.77 12.54 -11.43
CA PRO A 64 -22.02 13.01 -12.01
C PRO A 64 -23.17 12.74 -11.04
N GLN A 65 -24.11 13.67 -10.96
CA GLN A 65 -25.22 13.61 -10.01
C GLN A 65 -26.02 12.31 -10.16
N GLU A 66 -26.09 11.79 -11.39
CA GLU A 66 -26.74 10.54 -11.75
C GLU A 66 -26.01 9.33 -11.13
N VAL A 67 -24.68 9.27 -11.26
CA VAL A 67 -23.86 8.19 -10.69
C VAL A 67 -23.95 8.22 -9.16
N LEU A 68 -23.92 9.42 -8.58
CA LEU A 68 -24.05 9.60 -7.15
C LEU A 68 -25.45 9.21 -6.65
N GLY A 69 -26.50 9.48 -7.44
CA GLY A 69 -27.85 9.02 -7.19
C GLY A 69 -27.96 7.48 -7.16
N TYR A 70 -27.29 6.77 -8.08
CA TYR A 70 -27.23 5.31 -8.03
C TYR A 70 -26.57 4.80 -6.76
N VAL A 71 -25.44 5.39 -6.36
CA VAL A 71 -24.77 5.04 -5.09
C VAL A 71 -25.70 5.23 -3.89
N PHE A 72 -26.48 6.31 -3.87
CA PHE A 72 -27.42 6.57 -2.79
C PHE A 72 -28.55 5.55 -2.74
N LEU A 73 -29.09 5.14 -3.90
CA LEU A 73 -30.08 4.07 -3.96
C LEU A 73 -29.55 2.77 -3.36
N PHE A 74 -28.35 2.33 -3.76
CA PHE A 74 -27.72 1.13 -3.17
C PHE A 74 -27.46 1.28 -1.67
N TYR A 75 -27.06 2.47 -1.20
CA TYR A 75 -26.87 2.72 0.23
C TYR A 75 -28.18 2.59 1.02
N MET A 76 -29.33 2.92 0.41
CA MET A 76 -30.65 2.86 1.03
C MET A 76 -31.35 1.50 0.95
N ASP A 77 -30.73 0.50 0.30
CA ASP A 77 -31.23 -0.88 0.34
C ASP A 77 -31.19 -1.47 1.76
N ASP A 78 -30.35 -0.93 2.64
CA ASP A 78 -30.33 -1.27 4.07
C ASP A 78 -31.26 -0.32 4.88
N PRO A 79 -32.32 -0.84 5.53
CA PRO A 79 -33.25 -0.04 6.33
C PRO A 79 -32.61 0.68 7.52
N ALA A 80 -31.42 0.28 7.96
CA ALA A 80 -30.70 0.94 9.06
C ALA A 80 -30.02 2.25 8.63
N HIS A 81 -29.92 2.52 7.33
CA HIS A 81 -29.27 3.70 6.81
C HIS A 81 -30.21 4.90 6.69
N SER A 82 -29.63 6.11 6.65
CA SER A 82 -30.38 7.36 6.59
C SER A 82 -29.86 8.31 5.51
N PRO A 83 -30.74 8.95 4.72
CA PRO A 83 -30.36 10.00 3.75
C PRO A 83 -29.59 11.16 4.39
N TRP A 84 -29.89 11.46 5.65
CA TRP A 84 -29.23 12.52 6.41
C TRP A 84 -27.73 12.28 6.57
N THR A 85 -27.30 11.02 6.64
CA THR A 85 -25.88 10.63 6.72
C THR A 85 -25.15 11.00 5.43
N LEU A 86 -25.76 10.76 4.27
CA LEU A 86 -25.19 11.12 2.97
C LEU A 86 -25.00 12.64 2.82
N MET A 87 -25.91 13.43 3.40
CA MET A 87 -25.86 14.89 3.36
C MET A 87 -24.71 15.51 4.19
N GLN A 88 -24.04 14.73 5.05
CA GLN A 88 -22.91 15.23 5.86
C GLN A 88 -21.57 15.14 5.14
N VAL A 89 -21.49 14.42 4.01
CA VAL A 89 -20.21 14.11 3.35
C VAL A 89 -19.63 15.33 2.62
N THR A 90 -20.39 15.93 1.68
CA THR A 90 -19.98 17.14 0.96
C THR A 90 -21.18 17.98 0.55
N ARG A 91 -20.95 19.23 0.09
CA ARG A 91 -22.00 20.09 -0.48
C ARG A 91 -22.68 19.46 -1.70
N THR A 92 -21.90 18.80 -2.57
CA THR A 92 -22.42 18.09 -3.75
C THR A 92 -23.30 16.91 -3.34
N TRP A 93 -22.87 16.11 -2.36
CA TRP A 93 -23.67 14.98 -1.86
C TRP A 93 -24.98 15.44 -1.25
N ARG A 94 -24.97 16.55 -0.51
CA ARG A 94 -26.18 17.17 0.02
C ARG A 94 -27.14 17.61 -1.10
N ALA A 95 -26.64 18.29 -2.12
CA ALA A 95 -27.46 18.74 -3.25
C ALA A 95 -28.08 17.54 -4.01
N THR A 96 -27.29 16.50 -4.26
CA THR A 96 -27.78 15.28 -4.90
C THR A 96 -28.83 14.58 -4.05
N ALA A 97 -28.60 14.40 -2.74
CA ALA A 97 -29.53 13.70 -1.85
C ALA A 97 -30.88 14.39 -1.78
N LEU A 98 -30.90 15.72 -1.71
CA LEU A 98 -32.13 16.52 -1.76
C LEU A 98 -32.86 16.41 -3.10
N SER A 99 -32.13 16.19 -4.20
CA SER A 99 -32.71 16.03 -5.54
C SER A 99 -33.17 14.60 -5.87
N THR A 100 -32.69 13.59 -5.15
CA THR A 100 -33.02 12.17 -5.38
C THR A 100 -34.23 11.79 -4.55
N ARG A 101 -35.43 11.90 -5.12
CA ARG A 101 -36.69 11.59 -4.40
C ARG A 101 -36.77 10.16 -3.86
N ALA A 102 -36.15 9.19 -4.54
CA ALA A 102 -36.27 7.78 -4.24
C ALA A 102 -35.51 7.30 -2.99
N ILE A 103 -34.72 8.15 -2.34
CA ILE A 103 -34.02 7.81 -1.08
C ILE A 103 -34.74 8.32 0.16
N TRP A 104 -35.84 9.05 0.02
CA TRP A 104 -36.66 9.57 1.13
C TRP A 104 -37.91 8.71 1.32
#